data_AF-A0A378TL44-F1
#
_entry.id   AF-A0A378TL44-F1
#
_cell.length_a   1.000
_cell.length_b   1.000
_cell.length_c   1.000
_cell.angle_alpha   90.00
_cell.angle_beta   90.00
_cell.angle_gamma   90.00
#
_symmetry.space_group_name_H-M   'P 1'
#
loop_
_entity.id
_entity.type
_entity.pdbx_description
1 polymer ?
#
loop_
_entity_poly.entity_id
_entity_poly.type
_entity_poly.pdbx_seq_one_letter_code
_entity_poly.pdbx_strand_id
1 'polypeptide(L)'
;MWGTTILAGVSTVLAASVMVAAPAAAEPDPLVPQPPSWCPGNPPGAISASGYGGYCEGRDFPDGTRLNAYAIGMFWQPMRCIVPNGTMTPPLAPPGGCGGIFG
;
A
#
# COMPACT_ATOMS: atom_id res chain seq x y z
N MET A 1 18.91 29.95 -62.76
CA MET A 1 17.43 29.87 -62.86
C MET A 1 17.05 28.67 -62.01
N TRP A 2 16.65 28.80 -60.74
CA TRP A 2 15.40 29.39 -60.23
C TRP A 2 14.16 28.75 -60.89
N GLY A 3 13.38 28.03 -60.09
CA GLY A 3 12.19 27.25 -60.46
C GLY A 3 11.71 26.50 -59.21
N THR A 4 10.62 26.96 -58.60
CA THR A 4 10.31 26.75 -57.17
C THR A 4 8.95 26.03 -56.99
N THR A 5 8.69 25.47 -55.79
CA THR A 5 7.37 25.02 -55.26
C THR A 5 6.72 23.82 -55.99
N ILE A 6 5.80 23.00 -55.42
CA ILE A 6 5.14 22.80 -54.10
C ILE A 6 4.94 21.25 -53.94
N LEU A 7 4.57 20.60 -52.82
CA LEU A 7 4.16 20.94 -51.43
C LEU A 7 5.22 20.36 -50.42
N ALA A 8 5.20 20.41 -49.08
CA ALA A 8 4.25 20.64 -47.97
C ALA A 8 3.39 19.42 -47.50
N GLY A 9 3.76 18.80 -46.36
CA GLY A 9 3.00 17.71 -45.74
C GLY A 9 3.50 17.25 -44.36
N VAL A 10 2.70 17.51 -43.31
CA VAL A 10 2.69 16.86 -41.97
C VAL A 10 4.00 16.79 -41.17
N SER A 11 4.28 17.85 -40.39
CA SER A 11 5.29 17.84 -39.29
C SER A 11 4.76 18.53 -38.01
N THR A 12 3.57 18.16 -37.54
CA THR A 12 2.84 18.90 -36.48
C THR A 12 2.19 18.01 -35.40
N VAL A 13 2.80 16.89 -35.00
CA VAL A 13 2.28 16.01 -33.92
C VAL A 13 3.40 15.47 -32.99
N LEU A 14 4.26 16.35 -32.45
CA LEU A 14 5.34 15.96 -31.51
C LEU A 14 5.48 16.86 -30.26
N ALA A 15 4.59 17.84 -30.04
CA ALA A 15 4.79 18.90 -29.05
C ALA A 15 3.77 18.93 -27.89
N ALA A 16 2.92 17.90 -27.73
CA ALA A 16 1.72 17.97 -26.87
C ALA A 16 1.62 16.92 -25.74
N SER A 17 2.60 16.04 -25.58
CA SER A 17 2.51 14.86 -24.68
C SER A 17 2.93 15.09 -23.23
N VAL A 18 3.40 16.28 -22.85
CA VAL A 18 4.08 16.53 -21.56
C VAL A 18 3.16 17.08 -20.44
N MET A 19 1.91 17.43 -20.75
CA MET A 19 1.08 18.30 -19.89
C MET A 19 0.15 17.60 -18.90
N VAL A 20 0.09 16.25 -18.87
CA VAL A 20 -0.78 15.51 -17.93
C VAL A 20 -0.02 14.36 -17.27
N ALA A 21 1.02 14.70 -16.50
CA ALA A 21 1.47 13.82 -15.44
C ALA A 21 0.41 13.83 -14.32
N ALA A 22 -0.29 12.71 -14.12
CA ALA A 22 -1.16 12.55 -12.96
C ALA A 22 -0.31 12.68 -11.67
N PRO A 23 -0.86 13.23 -10.56
CA PRO A 23 -0.11 13.32 -9.32
C PRO A 23 0.28 11.91 -8.86
N ALA A 24 1.58 11.65 -8.82
CA ALA A 24 2.13 10.40 -8.32
C ALA A 24 1.95 10.35 -6.80
N ALA A 25 0.78 9.89 -6.36
CA ALA A 25 0.57 9.51 -4.97
C ALA A 25 1.58 8.41 -4.62
N ALA A 26 2.32 8.59 -3.53
CA ALA A 26 3.13 7.52 -2.98
C ALA A 26 2.19 6.40 -2.49
N GLU A 27 2.48 5.17 -2.90
CA GLU A 27 1.87 3.98 -2.30
C GLU A 27 2.05 4.04 -0.77
N PRO A 28 1.02 3.77 0.06
CA PRO A 28 1.18 3.78 1.51
C PRO A 28 2.24 2.77 1.96
N ASP A 29 2.90 3.04 3.09
CA ASP A 29 3.99 2.19 3.58
C ASP A 29 3.51 0.72 3.70
N PRO A 30 4.17 -0.23 3.00
CA PRO A 30 3.76 -1.62 3.02
C PRO A 30 3.96 -2.30 4.39
N LEU A 31 4.70 -1.69 5.32
CA LEU A 31 4.84 -2.16 6.71
C LEU A 31 3.70 -1.65 7.61
N VAL A 32 3.01 -0.56 7.24
CA VAL A 32 2.01 0.10 8.10
C VAL A 32 0.59 -0.14 7.56
N PRO A 33 -0.22 -1.03 8.17
CA PRO A 33 -1.60 -1.24 7.76
C PRO A 33 -2.46 0.01 8.00
N GLN A 34 -3.37 0.32 7.06
CA GLN A 34 -4.40 1.35 7.21
C GLN A 34 -5.78 0.71 7.02
N PRO A 35 -6.40 0.20 8.11
CA PRO A 35 -7.65 -0.52 8.03
C PRO A 35 -8.84 0.39 7.65
N PRO A 36 -9.87 -0.12 6.95
CA PRO A 36 -10.02 -1.49 6.42
C PRO A 36 -9.33 -1.71 5.06
N SER A 37 -8.82 -0.65 4.41
CA SER A 37 -8.54 -0.59 2.98
C SER A 37 -7.13 -0.98 2.55
N TRP A 38 -6.13 -0.87 3.42
CA TRP A 38 -4.73 -1.17 3.12
C TRP A 38 -4.16 -2.17 4.12
N CYS A 39 -4.11 -3.44 3.73
CA CYS A 39 -3.65 -4.55 4.58
C CYS A 39 -2.66 -5.43 3.78
N PRO A 40 -1.48 -4.90 3.42
CA PRO A 40 -0.56 -5.50 2.44
C PRO A 40 0.16 -6.77 2.90
N GLY A 41 -0.02 -7.19 4.16
CA GLY A 41 0.39 -8.50 4.69
C GLY A 41 -0.72 -9.56 4.70
N ASN A 42 -1.98 -9.17 4.46
CA ASN A 42 -3.10 -10.11 4.31
C ASN A 42 -2.99 -10.86 2.95
N PRO A 43 -3.53 -12.09 2.82
CA PRO A 43 -3.56 -12.79 1.54
C PRO A 43 -4.36 -12.01 0.47
N PRO A 44 -4.00 -12.09 -0.83
CA PRO A 44 -4.74 -11.42 -1.90
C PRO A 44 -6.22 -11.80 -1.91
N GLY A 45 -7.11 -10.81 -1.84
CA GLY A 45 -8.56 -11.02 -1.79
C GLY A 45 -9.11 -11.47 -0.43
N ALA A 46 -8.27 -11.59 0.62
CA ALA A 46 -8.76 -11.82 1.98
C ALA A 46 -9.55 -10.60 2.49
N ILE A 47 -10.70 -10.87 3.10
CA ILE A 47 -11.56 -9.84 3.67
C ILE A 47 -10.92 -9.36 4.99
N SER A 48 -10.27 -8.20 4.94
CA SER A 48 -9.65 -7.57 6.13
C SER A 48 -10.67 -7.22 7.21
N ALA A 49 -11.94 -6.98 6.85
CA ALA A 49 -13.00 -6.68 7.80
C ALA A 49 -14.38 -7.16 7.34
N SER A 50 -15.08 -7.83 8.26
CA SER A 50 -16.49 -8.16 8.17
C SER A 50 -17.29 -7.28 9.14
N GLY A 51 -18.63 -7.27 9.03
CA GLY A 51 -19.50 -6.61 10.02
C GLY A 51 -19.41 -7.15 11.45
N TYR A 52 -18.71 -8.28 11.67
CA TYR A 52 -18.52 -8.91 12.97
C TYR A 52 -17.08 -8.76 13.53
N GLY A 53 -16.17 -8.13 12.78
CA GLY A 53 -14.75 -7.99 13.13
C GLY A 53 -13.81 -8.31 11.97
N GLY A 54 -12.50 -8.18 12.20
CA GLY A 54 -11.49 -8.30 11.15
C GLY A 54 -10.05 -8.15 11.65
N TYR A 55 -9.10 -8.33 10.74
CA TYR A 55 -7.67 -8.12 10.96
C TYR A 55 -7.01 -7.53 9.70
N CYS A 56 -6.02 -6.67 9.91
CA CYS A 56 -5.36 -5.92 8.85
C CYS A 56 -3.87 -5.82 9.20
N GLU A 57 -3.02 -6.47 8.40
CA GLU A 57 -1.59 -6.57 8.64
C GLU A 57 -0.77 -5.80 7.60
N GLY A 58 0.31 -5.19 8.08
CA GLY A 58 1.45 -4.82 7.24
C GLY A 58 2.27 -6.04 6.84
N ARG A 59 3.22 -5.85 5.92
CA ARG A 59 4.19 -6.87 5.55
C ARG A 59 5.15 -7.17 6.70
N ASP A 60 5.83 -8.30 6.57
CA ASP A 60 6.89 -8.75 7.47
C ASP A 60 8.05 -7.75 7.52
N PHE A 61 8.45 -7.40 8.74
CA PHE A 61 9.70 -6.72 9.05
C PHE A 61 10.88 -7.72 8.91
N PRO A 62 12.15 -7.25 8.81
CA PRO A 62 13.31 -8.13 8.67
C PRO A 62 13.55 -9.11 9.84
N ASP A 63 12.90 -8.88 10.99
CA ASP A 63 12.89 -9.75 12.17
C ASP A 63 11.79 -10.83 12.14
N GLY A 64 10.95 -10.86 11.10
CA GLY A 64 9.81 -11.76 10.96
C GLY A 64 8.56 -11.33 11.72
N THR A 65 8.52 -10.12 12.29
CA THR A 65 7.33 -9.55 12.96
C THR A 65 6.46 -8.76 11.99
N ARG A 66 5.24 -8.40 12.40
CA ARG A 66 4.32 -7.54 11.61
C ARG A 66 3.65 -6.49 12.48
N LEU A 67 3.31 -5.35 11.88
CA LEU A 67 2.27 -4.48 12.42
C LEU A 67 0.89 -5.06 12.08
N ASN A 68 0.03 -5.21 13.09
CA ASN A 68 -1.34 -5.70 12.98
C ASN A 68 -2.29 -4.71 13.64
N ALA A 69 -3.45 -4.49 13.03
CA ALA A 69 -4.63 -3.93 13.68
C ALA A 69 -5.80 -4.90 13.53
N TYR A 70 -6.65 -5.01 14.56
CA TYR A 70 -7.81 -5.89 14.59
C TYR A 70 -9.06 -5.11 14.97
N ALA A 71 -10.23 -5.55 14.51
CA ALA A 71 -11.51 -4.90 14.76
C ALA A 71 -12.36 -5.71 15.75
N ILE A 72 -12.87 -5.04 16.79
CA ILE A 72 -13.88 -5.58 17.70
C ILE A 72 -15.23 -5.02 17.24
N GLY A 73 -16.03 -5.86 16.56
CA GLY A 73 -17.19 -5.38 15.81
C GLY A 73 -16.76 -4.36 14.76
N MET A 74 -17.28 -3.13 14.85
CA MET A 74 -16.96 -2.03 13.93
C MET A 74 -15.74 -1.20 14.35
N PHE A 75 -15.13 -1.47 15.51
CA PHE A 75 -14.09 -0.62 16.09
C PHE A 75 -12.68 -1.21 15.96
N TRP A 76 -11.86 -0.59 15.11
CA TRP A 76 -10.44 -0.87 15.02
C TRP A 76 -9.70 -0.53 16.31
N GLN A 77 -8.89 -1.47 16.77
CA GLN A 77 -8.03 -1.32 17.93
C GLN A 77 -6.68 -0.71 17.52
N PRO A 78 -5.91 -0.10 18.44
CA PRO A 78 -4.58 0.42 18.16
C PRO A 78 -3.66 -0.63 17.53
N MET A 79 -2.77 -0.16 16.64
CA MET A 79 -1.75 -1.03 16.03
C MET A 79 -0.87 -1.68 17.11
N ARG A 80 -0.47 -2.92 16.84
CA ARG A 80 0.38 -3.75 17.70
C ARG A 80 1.46 -4.43 16.86
N CYS A 81 2.63 -4.63 17.45
CA CYS A 81 3.63 -5.52 16.86
C CYS A 81 3.34 -6.97 17.28
N ILE A 82 3.36 -7.89 16.31
CA ILE A 82 2.98 -9.30 16.49
C ILE A 82 4.04 -10.25 15.92
N VAL A 83 4.04 -11.50 16.40
CA VAL A 83 4.67 -12.62 15.69
C VAL A 83 3.59 -13.31 14.86
N PRO A 84 3.66 -13.30 13.52
CA PRO A 84 2.64 -13.90 12.67
C PRO A 84 2.60 -15.43 12.84
N ASN A 85 1.44 -15.96 13.22
CA ASN A 85 1.20 -17.39 13.44
C ASN A 85 -0.05 -17.91 12.70
N GLY A 86 -0.71 -17.08 11.89
CA GLY A 86 -1.92 -17.41 11.16
C GLY A 86 -3.21 -17.49 11.99
N THR A 87 -3.20 -17.15 13.28
CA THR A 87 -4.44 -17.04 14.08
C THR A 87 -5.03 -15.63 14.04
N MET A 88 -6.32 -15.50 14.36
CA MET A 88 -7.01 -14.19 14.41
C MET A 88 -6.51 -13.29 15.55
N THR A 89 -5.82 -13.86 16.55
CA THR A 89 -5.24 -13.14 17.68
C THR A 89 -3.79 -13.60 17.86
N PRO A 90 -2.87 -13.16 16.98
CA PRO A 90 -1.47 -13.54 17.06
C PRO A 90 -0.81 -12.95 18.32
N PRO A 91 0.21 -13.62 18.88
CA PRO A 91 0.92 -13.14 20.06
C PRO A 91 1.67 -11.84 19.76
N LEU A 92 1.80 -10.98 20.78
CA LEU A 92 2.62 -9.77 20.68
C LEU A 92 4.10 -10.14 20.51
N ALA A 93 4.82 -9.34 19.71
CA ALA A 93 6.26 -9.45 19.60
C ALA A 93 6.97 -9.03 20.91
N PRO A 94 8.18 -9.54 21.18
CA PRO A 94 9.03 -9.02 22.25
C PRO A 94 9.48 -7.57 21.96
N PRO A 95 9.96 -6.82 22.97
CA PRO A 95 10.57 -5.50 22.77
C PRO A 95 11.67 -5.52 21.71
N GLY A 96 11.71 -4.48 20.88
CA GLY A 96 12.57 -4.39 19.69
C GLY A 96 11.94 -4.93 18.40
N GLY A 97 10.83 -5.68 18.48
CA GLY A 97 10.05 -6.11 17.32
C GLY A 97 9.50 -4.94 16.48
N CYS A 98 9.19 -5.20 15.21
CA CYS A 98 8.73 -4.22 14.22
C CYS A 98 9.69 -3.04 14.10
N GLY A 99 11.00 -3.32 14.09
CA GLY A 99 12.05 -2.30 14.05
C GLY A 99 12.07 -1.36 15.27
N GLY A 100 11.46 -1.76 16.39
CA GLY A 100 11.38 -0.98 17.62
C GLY A 100 10.28 0.08 17.65
N ILE A 101 9.32 0.09 16.71
CA ILE A 101 8.25 1.12 16.64
C ILE A 101 7.38 1.24 17.90
N PHE A 102 7.31 0.18 18.72
CA PHE A 102 6.64 0.16 20.02
C PHE A 102 7.55 -0.36 21.17
N GLY A 103 8.87 -0.22 21.02
CA GLY A 103 9.90 -0.72 21.96
C GLY A 103 10.45 0.33 22.91
#